data_AF-A0AAD5UBV1-F1
#
_entry.id   AF-A0AAD5UBV1-F1
#
_cell.length_a   1.000
_cell.length_b   1.000
_cell.length_c   1.000
_cell.angle_alpha   90.00
_cell.angle_beta   90.00
_cell.angle_gamma   90.00
#
_symmetry.space_group_name_H-M   'P 1'
#
loop_
_entity.id
_entity.type
_entity.pdbx_description
1 polymer ?
#
loop_
_entity_poly.entity_id
_entity_poly.type
_entity_poly.pdbx_seq_one_letter_code
_entity_poly.pdbx_strand_id
1 'polypeptide(L)'
;MTEIVDERPLIVGPEIVQNPYPIYLKGLVTKGFGRGSKDLGIPTANLPEVVAAEAQKVLKTGIYYGWASVGDDLQVYPMGTTKFLH
;
A
#
# COMPACT_ATOMS: atom_id res chain seq x y z
N MET A 1 -27.10 3.52 23.27
CA MET A 1 -26.26 4.22 22.29
C MET A 1 -24.83 3.85 22.66
N THR A 2 -24.30 2.78 22.07
CA THR A 2 -22.95 2.29 22.35
C THR A 2 -22.00 3.19 21.57
N GLU A 3 -21.17 3.97 22.27
CA GLU A 3 -20.06 4.68 21.63
C GLU A 3 -19.14 3.62 21.01
N ILE A 4 -19.03 3.65 19.69
CA ILE A 4 -17.99 2.87 19.01
C ILE A 4 -16.68 3.61 19.29
N VAL A 5 -15.97 3.15 20.32
CA VAL A 5 -14.61 3.58 20.57
C VAL A 5 -13.78 2.92 19.47
N ASP A 6 -13.27 3.71 18.53
CA ASP A 6 -12.36 3.22 17.49
C ASP A 6 -11.00 2.94 18.17
N GLU A 7 -10.81 1.73 18.66
CA GLU A 7 -9.61 1.28 19.39
C GLU A 7 -8.37 1.10 18.48
N ARG A 8 -8.43 1.55 17.22
CA ARG A 8 -7.29 1.40 16.30
C ARG A 8 -6.13 2.30 16.74
N PRO A 9 -4.92 1.75 16.92
CA PRO A 9 -3.78 2.55 17.31
C PRO A 9 -3.42 3.55 16.21
N LEU A 10 -3.03 4.77 16.60
CA LEU A 10 -2.62 5.84 15.69
C LEU A 10 -1.26 5.57 15.03
N ILE A 11 -0.41 4.75 15.67
CA ILE A 11 0.93 4.39 15.23
C ILE A 11 1.09 2.88 15.34
N VAL A 12 1.70 2.27 14.34
CA VAL A 12 1.93 0.82 14.26
C VAL A 12 3.39 0.53 13.88
N GLY A 13 3.84 -0.68 14.22
CA GLY A 13 5.19 -1.14 13.94
C GLY A 13 6.22 -0.80 15.03
N PRO A 14 7.39 -1.45 15.02
CA PRO A 14 8.50 -1.16 15.93
C PRO A 14 9.23 0.14 15.56
N GLU A 15 9.94 0.74 16.53
CA GLU A 15 10.80 1.92 16.32
C GLU A 15 11.92 1.69 15.29
N ILE A 16 12.43 0.46 15.23
CA ILE A 16 13.48 0.05 14.29
C ILE A 16 12.86 -0.93 13.31
N VAL A 17 13.06 -0.69 12.01
CA VAL A 17 12.56 -1.56 10.93
C VAL A 17 13.04 -3.00 11.14
N GLN A 18 12.11 -3.96 11.04
CA GLN A 18 12.36 -5.39 11.23
C GLN A 18 12.03 -6.19 9.96
N ASN A 19 12.70 -7.33 9.82
CA ASN A 19 12.43 -8.33 8.78
C ASN A 19 10.91 -8.68 8.73
N PRO A 20 10.24 -8.70 7.56
CA PRO A 20 10.79 -8.66 6.19
C PRO A 20 10.98 -7.28 5.57
N TYR A 21 10.78 -6.20 6.33
CA TYR A 21 10.92 -4.85 5.82
C TYR A 21 12.40 -4.39 5.83
N PRO A 22 12.80 -3.52 4.90
CA PRO A 22 12.02 -2.93 3.82
C PRO A 22 11.77 -3.89 2.64
N ILE A 23 10.61 -3.76 1.99
CA ILE A 23 10.26 -4.49 0.78
C ILE A 23 10.23 -3.50 -0.39
N TYR A 24 11.02 -3.79 -1.42
CA TYR A 24 11.11 -2.95 -2.61
C TYR A 24 10.30 -3.53 -3.75
N LEU A 25 9.37 -2.74 -4.28
CA LEU A 25 8.53 -3.09 -5.42
C LEU A 25 8.66 -2.00 -6.50
N LYS A 26 8.76 -2.41 -7.76
CA LYS A 26 8.78 -1.51 -8.92
C LYS A 26 7.93 -2.09 -10.03
N GLY A 27 7.11 -1.28 -10.68
CA GLY A 27 6.28 -1.68 -11.79
C GLY A 27 5.63 -0.49 -12.48
N LEU A 28 5.20 -0.68 -13.73
CA LEU A 28 4.42 0.31 -14.45
C LEU A 28 3.04 0.44 -13.81
N VAL A 29 2.56 1.67 -13.61
CA VAL A 29 1.20 1.91 -13.10
C VAL A 29 0.19 1.38 -14.10
N THR A 30 -0.68 0.48 -13.66
CA THR A 30 -1.74 -0.13 -14.48
C THR A 30 -3.11 0.43 -14.11
N LYS A 31 -4.03 0.38 -15.08
CA LYS A 31 -5.44 0.73 -14.84
C LYS A 31 -6.10 -0.35 -13.98
N GLY A 32 -6.89 0.07 -13.00
CA GLY A 32 -7.68 -0.84 -12.17
C GLY A 32 -9.04 -1.18 -12.80
N PHE A 33 -9.83 -1.98 -12.07
CA PHE A 33 -11.09 -2.57 -12.53
C PHE A 33 -12.32 -1.63 -12.47
N GLY A 34 -12.14 -0.31 -12.39
CA GLY A 34 -13.22 0.64 -12.64
C GLY A 34 -14.24 0.87 -11.51
N ARG A 35 -13.86 0.78 -10.24
CA ARG A 35 -14.61 1.40 -9.14
C ARG A 35 -13.78 2.52 -8.52
N GLY A 36 -14.31 3.75 -8.61
CA GLY A 36 -13.55 5.00 -8.54
C GLY A 36 -13.01 5.34 -7.16
N SER A 37 -11.72 5.10 -6.95
CA SER A 37 -10.95 5.80 -5.92
C SER A 37 -10.85 7.32 -6.23
N LYS A 38 -11.04 7.71 -7.50
CA LYS A 38 -11.28 9.10 -7.95
C LYS A 38 -12.53 9.73 -7.35
N ASP A 39 -13.62 8.98 -7.19
CA ASP A 39 -14.89 9.52 -6.68
C ASP A 39 -14.84 9.74 -5.15
N LEU A 40 -13.91 9.06 -4.48
CA LEU A 40 -13.60 9.21 -3.06
C LEU A 40 -12.51 10.27 -2.78
N GLY A 41 -11.91 10.87 -3.81
CA GLY A 41 -10.84 11.86 -3.67
C GLY A 41 -9.48 11.27 -3.27
N ILE A 42 -9.32 9.94 -3.27
CA ILE A 42 -8.10 9.24 -2.88
C ILE A 42 -7.59 8.43 -4.08
N PRO A 43 -6.82 9.02 -5.01
CA PRO A 43 -6.35 8.31 -6.19
C PRO A 43 -5.45 7.14 -5.80
N THR A 44 -5.70 5.97 -6.40
CA THR A 44 -4.88 4.76 -6.21
C THR A 44 -4.20 4.34 -7.51
N ALA A 45 -2.95 3.88 -7.40
CA ALA A 45 -2.17 3.35 -8.51
C ALA A 45 -2.00 1.83 -8.33
N ASN A 46 -2.28 1.06 -9.39
CA ASN A 46 -2.12 -0.39 -9.33
C ASN A 46 -0.75 -0.79 -9.89
N LEU A 47 -0.16 -1.82 -9.29
CA LEU A 47 1.03 -2.48 -9.81
C LEU A 47 0.64 -3.64 -10.74
N PRO A 48 1.53 -4.06 -11.66
CA PRO A 48 1.30 -5.24 -12.49
C PRO A 48 1.11 -6.50 -11.65
N GLU A 49 0.28 -7.43 -12.13
CA GLU A 49 -0.03 -8.68 -11.43
C GLU A 49 1.23 -9.49 -11.07
N VAL A 50 2.22 -9.53 -11.97
CA VAL A 50 3.50 -10.20 -11.73
C VAL A 50 4.24 -9.64 -10.50
N VAL A 51 4.19 -8.32 -10.27
CA VAL A 51 4.81 -7.68 -9.10
C VAL A 51 4.00 -8.01 -7.84
N ALA A 52 2.67 -8.02 -7.95
CA ALA A 52 1.79 -8.39 -6.84
C ALA A 52 1.97 -9.87 -6.43
N ALA A 53 2.18 -10.77 -7.38
CA ALA A 53 2.44 -12.19 -7.13
C ALA A 53 3.79 -12.42 -6.41
N GLU A 54 4.83 -11.67 -6.77
CA GLU A 54 6.09 -11.70 -6.01
C GLU A 54 5.91 -11.17 -4.59
N ALA A 55 5.16 -10.07 -4.43
CA ALA A 55 4.85 -9.52 -3.11
C ALA A 55 4.06 -10.52 -2.23
N GLN A 56 3.20 -11.36 -2.79
CA GLN A 56 2.44 -12.38 -2.07
C GLN A 56 3.30 -13.41 -1.34
N LYS A 57 4.53 -13.64 -1.80
CA LYS A 57 5.47 -14.59 -1.15
C LYS A 57 5.93 -14.10 0.23
N VAL A 58 5.83 -12.80 0.48
CA VAL A 58 6.33 -12.14 1.70
C VAL A 58 5.22 -11.41 2.45
N LEU A 59 4.22 -10.89 1.74
CA LEU A 59 3.14 -10.06 2.29
C LEU A 59 1.79 -10.78 2.29
N LYS A 60 1.12 -10.71 3.44
CA LYS A 60 -0.29 -11.10 3.58
C LYS A 60 -1.21 -10.04 2.97
N THR A 61 -2.47 -10.38 2.78
CA THR A 61 -3.50 -9.39 2.41
C THR A 61 -3.69 -8.38 3.52
N GLY A 62 -3.74 -7.10 3.18
CA GLY A 62 -3.83 -6.03 4.17
C GLY A 62 -3.43 -4.65 3.65
N ILE A 63 -3.38 -3.70 4.57
CA ILE A 63 -2.92 -2.32 4.35
C ILE A 63 -1.51 -2.18 4.92
N TYR A 64 -0.63 -1.59 4.14
CA TYR A 64 0.76 -1.33 4.49
C TYR A 64 1.09 0.14 4.25
N TYR A 65 2.19 0.60 4.82
CA TYR A 65 2.69 1.96 4.66
C TYR A 65 4.17 1.93 4.24
N GLY A 66 4.61 3.02 3.64
CA GLY A 66 5.99 3.18 3.23
C GLY A 66 6.17 4.43 2.37
N TRP A 67 7.05 4.32 1.40
CA TRP A 67 7.46 5.41 0.53
C TRP A 67 7.28 5.01 -0.95
N ALA A 68 6.99 5.98 -1.80
CA ALA A 68 6.91 5.78 -3.24
C ALA A 68 7.44 7.01 -3.99
N SER A 69 8.03 6.77 -5.15
CA SER A 69 8.31 7.77 -6.18
C SER A 69 7.68 7.32 -7.50
N VAL A 70 7.49 8.26 -8.43
CA VAL A 70 6.87 8.00 -9.73
C VAL A 70 7.78 8.53 -10.83
N GLY A 71 8.11 7.67 -11.80
CA GLY A 71 9.03 7.99 -12.88
C GLY A 71 10.48 8.08 -12.41
N ASP A 72 11.25 8.94 -13.06
CA ASP A 72 12.67 9.18 -12.75
C ASP A 72 12.87 10.42 -11.83
N ASP A 73 11.79 10.92 -11.24
CA ASP A 73 11.86 12.01 -10.27
C ASP A 73 12.54 11.53 -8.97
N LEU A 74 13.37 12.41 -8.40
CA LEU A 74 13.99 12.21 -7.09
C LEU A 74 12.98 12.44 -5.95
N GLN A 75 11.80 12.99 -6.25
CA GLN A 75 10.77 13.24 -5.26
C GLN A 75 10.12 11.94 -4.76
N VAL A 76 10.17 11.74 -3.45
CA VAL A 76 9.61 10.60 -2.74
C VAL A 76 8.51 11.07 -1.79
N TYR A 77 7.39 10.34 -1.76
CA TYR A 77 6.21 10.66 -0.95
C TYR A 77 5.86 9.52 0.01
N PRO A 78 5.32 9.82 1.20
CA PRO A 78 4.73 8.81 2.05
C PRO A 78 3.49 8.22 1.36
N MET A 79 3.28 6.91 1.50
CA MET A 79 2.26 6.20 0.77
C MET A 79 1.66 5.06 1.61
N GLY A 80 0.34 4.86 1.44
CA GLY A 80 -0.35 3.66 1.91
C GLY A 80 -0.63 2.73 0.73
N THR A 81 -0.36 1.42 0.89
CA THR A 81 -0.63 0.41 -0.14
C THR A 81 -1.57 -0.66 0.38
N THR A 82 -2.47 -1.10 -0.47
CA THR A 82 -3.40 -2.19 -0.17
C THR A 82 -3.06 -3.39 -1.04
N LYS A 83 -2.76 -4.52 -0.41
CA LYS A 83 -2.60 -5.79 -1.11
C LYS A 83 -3.86 -6.62 -0.94
N PHE A 84 -4.46 -7.05 -2.05
CA PHE A 84 -5.60 -7.97 -2.08
C PHE A 84 -5.16 -9.40 -2.46
N LEU A 85 -5.98 -10.41 -2.15
CA LEU A 85 -5.92 -11.71 -2.81
C LEU A 85 -6.61 -11.56 -4.18
N HIS A 86 -5.98 -12.07 -5.23
CA HIS A 86 -6.71 -12.55 -6.39
C HIS A 86 -6.89 -14.06 -6.22
#